data_AF-A0A7U9KVF5-F1
#
_entry.id   AF-A0A7U9KVF5-F1
#
_cell.length_a   1.000
_cell.length_b   1.000
_cell.length_c   1.000
_cell.angle_alpha   90.00
_cell.angle_beta   90.00
_cell.angle_gamma   90.00
#
_symmetry.space_group_name_H-M   'P 1'
#
loop_
_entity.id
_entity.type
_entity.pdbx_description
1 polymer ?
#
loop_
_entity_poly.entity_id
_entity_poly.type
_entity_poly.pdbx_seq_one_letter_code
_entity_poly.pdbx_strand_id
1 'polypeptide(L)'
;MLRAGRALVLNTSDTPAERERREFGDPLRQIWAACVLPYVGVTDVRRHVFRTVSDSTEVERSVWLREARRQAAGLLARLRAGAREYGPYGLRGYVRP
;
A
#
# COMPACT_ATOMS: atom_id res chain seq x y z
N MET A 1 10.84 -15.71 -7.44
CA MET A 1 9.63 -14.96 -7.00
C MET A 1 10.05 -13.80 -6.11
N LEU A 2 9.33 -12.68 -6.17
CA LEU A 2 9.52 -11.54 -5.28
C LEU A 2 9.29 -11.96 -3.82
N ARG A 3 10.19 -11.59 -2.90
CA ARG A 3 10.01 -11.79 -1.46
C ARG A 3 9.34 -10.56 -0.84
N ALA A 4 8.11 -10.27 -1.24
CA ALA A 4 7.35 -9.12 -0.74
C ALA A 4 5.95 -9.54 -0.29
N GLY A 5 5.66 -9.42 1.02
CA GLY A 5 4.33 -9.71 1.56
C GLY A 5 3.37 -8.50 1.55
N ARG A 6 3.89 -7.30 1.23
CA ARG A 6 3.12 -6.05 1.30
C ARG A 6 3.47 -5.15 0.12
N ALA A 7 2.50 -4.35 -0.33
CA ALA A 7 2.70 -3.35 -1.36
C ALA A 7 1.94 -2.06 -1.03
N LEU A 8 2.54 -0.93 -1.39
CA LEU A 8 1.89 0.37 -1.42
C LEU A 8 1.86 0.85 -2.87
N VAL A 9 0.67 1.13 -3.36
CA VAL A 9 0.42 1.68 -4.70
C VAL A 9 -0.01 3.13 -4.54
N LEU A 10 0.80 4.06 -5.05
CA LEU A 10 0.52 5.50 -5.07
C LEU A 10 0.28 5.91 -6.51
N ASN A 11 -0.96 6.23 -6.83
CA ASN A 11 -1.33 6.65 -8.18
C ASN A 11 -1.79 8.10 -8.18
N THR A 12 -1.71 8.73 -9.33
CA THR A 12 -2.37 10.00 -9.63
C THR A 12 -3.57 9.76 -10.53
N SER A 13 -4.56 10.65 -10.48
CA SER A 13 -5.68 10.64 -11.40
C SER A 13 -6.22 12.05 -11.61
N ASP A 14 -6.70 12.34 -12.82
CA ASP A 14 -7.49 13.53 -13.11
C ASP A 14 -9.00 13.27 -13.03
N THR A 15 -9.41 12.01 -12.80
CA THR A 15 -10.81 11.66 -12.62
C THR A 15 -11.22 11.80 -11.16
N PRO A 16 -12.20 12.65 -10.82
CA PRO A 16 -12.72 12.75 -9.46
C PRO A 16 -13.17 11.39 -8.92
N ALA A 17 -12.99 11.17 -7.61
CA ALA A 17 -13.26 9.87 -6.99
C ALA A 17 -14.71 9.41 -7.19
N GLU A 18 -15.66 10.34 -7.10
CA GLU A 18 -17.09 10.03 -7.26
C GLU A 18 -17.43 9.62 -8.68
N ARG A 19 -16.88 10.33 -9.67
CA ARG A 19 -17.05 9.96 -11.08
C ARG A 19 -16.46 8.59 -11.37
N GLU A 20 -15.24 8.33 -10.90
CA GLU A 20 -14.57 7.04 -11.11
C GLU A 20 -15.37 5.88 -10.51
N ARG A 21 -15.90 6.06 -9.30
CA ARG A 21 -16.76 5.04 -8.67
C ARG A 21 -18.07 4.84 -9.43
N ARG A 22 -18.75 5.92 -9.79
CA ARG A 22 -20.04 5.85 -10.48
C ARG A 22 -19.94 5.18 -11.85
N GLU A 23 -18.89 5.50 -12.61
CA GLU A 23 -18.75 5.02 -14.00
C GLU A 23 -17.98 3.70 -14.10
N PHE A 24 -17.00 3.47 -13.22
CA PHE A 24 -16.08 2.33 -13.35
C PHE A 24 -16.01 1.44 -12.09
N GLY A 25 -16.59 1.85 -10.96
CA GLY A 25 -16.62 1.07 -9.73
C GLY A 25 -15.29 0.96 -8.97
N ASP A 26 -14.18 1.55 -9.48
CA ASP A 26 -12.78 1.41 -9.00
C ASP A 26 -12.00 0.20 -9.60
N PRO A 27 -11.78 0.17 -10.92
CA PRO A 27 -11.09 -0.95 -11.59
C PRO A 27 -9.62 -1.08 -11.17
N LEU A 28 -8.98 0.04 -10.80
CA LEU A 28 -7.60 0.04 -10.35
C LEU A 28 -7.42 -0.72 -9.04
N ARG A 29 -8.41 -0.70 -8.14
CA ARG A 29 -8.37 -1.55 -6.94
C ARG A 29 -8.31 -3.03 -7.33
N GLN A 30 -9.10 -3.46 -8.31
CA GLN A 30 -9.14 -4.86 -8.76
C GLN A 30 -7.84 -5.28 -9.45
N ILE A 31 -7.33 -4.45 -10.37
CA ILE A 31 -6.07 -4.74 -11.07
C ILE A 31 -4.94 -5.01 -10.07
N TRP A 32 -4.74 -4.13 -9.10
CA TRP A 32 -3.67 -4.31 -8.13
C TRP A 32 -3.94 -5.43 -7.13
N ALA A 33 -5.13 -5.46 -6.51
CA ALA A 33 -5.40 -6.35 -5.38
C ALA A 33 -5.77 -7.78 -5.79
N ALA A 34 -6.27 -8.00 -7.01
CA ALA A 34 -6.70 -9.31 -7.48
C ALA A 34 -5.85 -9.83 -8.65
N CYS A 35 -5.46 -8.96 -9.59
CA CYS A 35 -4.88 -9.40 -10.86
C CYS A 35 -3.35 -9.37 -10.92
N VAL A 36 -2.67 -8.59 -10.06
CA VAL A 36 -1.20 -8.40 -10.15
C VAL A 36 -0.49 -8.87 -8.88
N LEU A 37 -0.78 -8.24 -7.75
CA LEU A 37 0.02 -8.40 -6.53
C LEU A 37 -0.10 -9.78 -5.86
N PRO A 38 -1.26 -10.48 -5.88
CA PRO A 38 -1.35 -11.83 -5.32
C PRO A 38 -0.40 -12.84 -5.98
N TYR A 39 -0.17 -12.72 -7.29
CA TYR A 39 0.69 -13.63 -8.04
C TYR A 39 2.19 -13.50 -7.70
N VAL A 40 2.57 -12.43 -6.99
CA VAL A 40 3.94 -12.21 -6.52
C VAL A 40 4.08 -12.34 -5.00
N GLY A 41 3.07 -12.91 -4.32
CA GLY A 41 3.11 -13.22 -2.88
C GLY A 41 2.73 -12.06 -1.95
N VAL A 42 2.22 -10.96 -2.49
CA VAL A 42 1.75 -9.82 -1.69
C VAL A 42 0.35 -10.08 -1.18
N THR A 43 0.14 -9.92 0.12
CA THR A 43 -1.16 -10.13 0.80
C THR A 43 -1.70 -8.86 1.48
N ASP A 44 -0.84 -7.89 1.83
CA ASP A 44 -1.24 -6.55 2.30
C ASP A 44 -1.07 -5.52 1.18
N VAL A 45 -2.17 -5.17 0.51
CA VAL A 45 -2.20 -4.16 -0.55
C VAL A 45 -2.84 -2.88 -0.05
N ARG A 46 -2.03 -1.82 0.06
CA ARG A 46 -2.49 -0.46 0.32
C ARG A 46 -2.43 0.34 -0.96
N ARG A 47 -3.49 1.10 -1.24
CA ARG A 47 -3.55 1.95 -2.41
C ARG A 47 -4.06 3.32 -2.01
N HIS A 48 -3.45 4.36 -2.56
CA HIS A 48 -3.91 5.72 -2.43
C HIS A 48 -3.83 6.40 -3.78
N VAL A 49 -4.80 7.27 -4.06
CA VAL A 49 -4.84 8.01 -5.33
C VAL A 49 -4.95 9.50 -5.06
N PHE A 50 -3.94 10.24 -5.52
CA PHE A 50 -3.90 11.69 -5.47
C PHE A 50 -4.64 12.27 -6.69
N ARG A 51 -5.64 13.12 -6.46
CA ARG A 51 -6.54 13.64 -7.50
C ARG A 51 -7.25 14.92 -7.07
N THR A 52 -7.70 15.78 -7.99
CA THR A 52 -7.37 15.79 -9.43
C THR A 52 -6.02 16.47 -9.63
N VAL A 53 -5.12 15.90 -10.44
CA VAL A 53 -3.77 16.47 -10.57
C VAL A 53 -3.79 17.75 -11.39
N SER A 54 -4.61 17.80 -12.44
CA SER A 54 -4.74 18.95 -13.34
C SER A 54 -5.19 20.22 -12.63
N ASP A 55 -6.08 20.10 -11.64
CA ASP A 55 -6.60 21.24 -10.87
C ASP A 55 -5.85 21.47 -9.55
N SER A 56 -4.80 20.71 -9.27
CA SER A 56 -4.07 20.81 -8.00
C SER A 56 -3.09 21.99 -7.98
N THR A 57 -3.06 22.65 -6.83
CA THR A 57 -2.11 23.69 -6.47
C THR A 57 -0.77 23.11 -6.01
N GLU A 58 0.27 23.94 -5.99
CA GLU A 58 1.58 23.56 -5.43
C GLU A 58 1.50 23.16 -3.95
N VAL A 59 0.63 23.83 -3.19
CA VAL A 59 0.39 23.54 -1.77
C VAL A 59 -0.22 22.14 -1.61
N GLU A 60 -1.24 21.81 -2.40
CA GLU A 60 -1.86 20.48 -2.37
C GLU A 60 -0.87 19.38 -2.76
N ARG A 61 -0.09 19.59 -3.83
CA ARG A 61 0.96 18.65 -4.25
C ARG A 61 2.01 18.46 -3.15
N SER A 62 2.38 19.53 -2.44
CA SER A 62 3.29 19.46 -1.29
C SER A 62 2.71 18.66 -0.13
N VAL A 63 1.40 18.79 0.15
CA VAL A 63 0.68 17.96 1.12
C VAL A 63 0.70 16.49 0.70
N TRP A 64 0.40 16.20 -0.57
CA TRP A 64 0.41 14.83 -1.12
C TRP A 64 1.78 14.17 -1.01
N LEU A 65 2.86 14.90 -1.27
CA LEU A 65 4.23 14.40 -1.08
C LEU A 65 4.55 14.07 0.38
N ARG A 66 4.02 14.82 1.35
CA ARG A 66 4.15 14.48 2.78
C ARG A 66 3.34 13.24 3.13
N GLU A 67 2.13 13.14 2.58
CA GLU A 67 1.28 11.97 2.75
C GLU A 67 1.91 10.69 2.16
N ALA A 68 2.43 10.75 0.94
CA ALA A 68 3.13 9.65 0.29
C ALA A 68 4.27 9.12 1.17
N ARG A 69 5.10 10.03 1.73
CA ARG A 69 6.17 9.67 2.67
C ARG A 69 5.62 9.00 3.93
N ARG A 70 4.54 9.53 4.52
CA ARG A 70 3.88 8.95 5.69
C ARG A 70 3.35 7.54 5.40
N GLN A 71 2.70 7.33 4.26
CA GLN A 71 2.17 6.02 3.88
C GLN A 71 3.31 5.01 3.66
N ALA A 72 4.40 5.41 3.00
CA ALA A 72 5.58 4.57 2.82
C ALA A 72 6.22 4.20 4.16
N ALA A 73 6.42 5.18 5.05
CA ALA A 73 6.93 4.94 6.40
C ALA A 73 6.04 3.98 7.20
N GLY A 74 4.71 4.14 7.12
CA GLY A 74 3.74 3.25 7.76
C GLY A 74 3.70 1.83 7.18
N LEU A 75 4.09 1.63 5.92
CA LEU A 75 4.27 0.29 5.35
C LEU A 75 5.50 -0.41 5.97
N LEU A 76 6.61 0.34 6.11
CA LEU A 76 7.89 -0.17 6.61
C LEU A 76 7.92 -0.35 8.13
N ALA A 77 7.26 0.50 8.91
CA ALA A 77 7.27 0.42 10.37
C ALA A 77 6.73 -0.95 10.88
N ARG A 78 5.74 -1.51 10.19
CA ARG A 78 5.19 -2.85 10.49
C ARG A 78 6.13 -4.00 10.11
N LEU A 79 7.22 -3.78 9.36
CA LEU A 79 8.26 -4.79 9.15
C LEU A 79 9.19 -4.87 10.38
N ARG A 80 9.47 -3.72 11.00
CA ARG A 80 10.36 -3.63 12.17
C ARG A 80 9.73 -4.16 13.45
N ALA A 81 8.41 -4.09 13.59
CA ALA A 81 7.71 -4.65 14.76
C ALA A 81 7.79 -6.18 14.80
N GLY A 82 7.57 -6.87 13.66
CA GLY A 82 7.69 -8.34 13.59
C GLY A 82 9.14 -8.85 13.60
N ALA A 83 10.11 -8.04 13.19
CA ALA A 83 11.53 -8.39 13.28
C ALA A 83 12.10 -8.28 14.70
N ARG A 84 11.46 -7.50 15.60
CA ARG A 84 11.89 -7.34 17.00
C ARG A 84 11.48 -8.50 17.92
N GLU A 85 10.61 -9.39 17.45
CA GLU A 85 10.18 -10.57 18.23
C GLU A 85 11.15 -11.76 18.09
N TYR A 86 12.17 -11.62 17.23
CA TYR A 86 13.29 -12.56 17.17
C TYR A 86 14.49 -11.97 17.92
N GLY A 87 14.62 -12.33 19.20
CA GLY A 87 15.88 -12.19 19.91
C GLY A 87 16.98 -13.06 19.28
N PRO A 88 18.26 -12.88 19.66
CA PRO A 88 19.41 -13.58 19.06
C PRO A 88 19.39 -15.12 19.19
N TYR A 89 18.40 -15.69 19.89
CA TYR A 89 18.23 -17.13 20.10
C TYR A 89 16.78 -17.56 19.79
N GLY A 90 16.35 -17.39 18.53
CA GLY A 90 14.99 -17.69 18.08
C GLY A 90 14.56 -19.16 18.25
N LEU A 91 14.11 -19.54 19.44
CA LEU A 91 13.41 -20.79 19.70
C LEU A 91 11.94 -20.51 19.99
N ARG A 92 11.11 -20.75 18.98
CA ARG A 92 9.67 -20.88 19.17
C ARG A 92 9.43 -22.23 19.84
N GLY A 93 8.91 -22.21 21.07
CA GLY A 93 8.57 -23.39 21.84
C GLY A 93 7.78 -24.40 21.00
N TYR A 94 8.30 -25.62 20.94
CA TYR A 94 7.60 -26.80 20.47
C TYR A 94 6.55 -27.16 21.53
N VAL A 95 5.27 -27.20 21.16
CA VAL A 95 4.24 -27.84 21.99
C VAL A 95 3.50 -28.86 21.16
N ARG A 96 3.77 -30.13 21.44
CA ARG A 96 2.88 -31.28 21.27
C ARG A 96 3.00 -32.14 22.54
N PRO A 97 1.90 -32.76 23.00
CA PRO A 97 1.21 -33.83 22.28
C PRO A 97 -0.04 -33.38 21.52
#